data_AF-A0A6N8GCJ6-F1
#
_entry.id   AF-A0A6N8GCJ6-F1
#
_cell.length_a   1.000
_cell.length_b   1.000
_cell.length_c   1.000
_cell.angle_alpha   90.00
_cell.angle_beta   90.00
_cell.angle_gamma   90.00
#
_symmetry.space_group_name_H-M   'P 1'
#
loop_
_entity.id
_entity.type
_entity.pdbx_description
1 polymer ?
#
loop_
_entity_poly.entity_id
_entity_poly.type
_entity_poly.pdbx_seq_one_letter_code
_entity_poly.pdbx_strand_id
1 'polypeptide(L)'
;MAASLNASTETAGPGRVSFARIREPLEVPDLLALQTESFDWLLGNEKWSTRVEAARNAGRKDVPEQSGLEEIFEEISPIEDFSGTMSLSFRDHRFEPPKYSEEECKDKDMTYSAPMFVTAEFINNDTGEIKSQTVFMGDFPLMTAKGTFIINGTERVVVSQLVRSPGVYFDRQVDKTSDKDLFG
;
A
#
# COMPACT_ATOMS: atom_id res chain seq x y z
N MET A 1 44.37 23.18 16.06
CA MET A 1 43.10 22.42 16.03
C MET A 1 42.64 22.36 14.59
N ALA A 2 42.81 21.22 13.93
CA ALA A 2 42.51 21.06 12.51
C ALA A 2 41.03 20.69 12.35
N ALA A 3 40.24 21.60 11.76
CA ALA A 3 38.91 21.27 11.28
C ALA A 3 39.06 20.43 10.01
N SER A 4 38.60 19.18 10.07
CA SER A 4 38.57 18.28 8.92
C SER A 4 37.48 18.73 7.95
N LEU A 5 37.87 19.26 6.80
CA LEU A 5 37.02 19.46 5.64
C LEU A 5 36.84 18.11 4.94
N ASN A 6 35.84 17.34 5.32
CA ASN A 6 35.26 16.28 4.49
C ASN A 6 33.89 15.96 5.07
N ALA A 7 32.95 16.88 4.81
CA ALA A 7 31.55 16.74 5.14
C ALA A 7 30.90 15.75 4.17
N SER A 8 30.07 14.88 4.71
CA SER A 8 28.99 14.18 4.02
C SER A 8 28.37 15.05 2.92
N THR A 9 28.20 14.48 1.73
CA THR A 9 27.53 15.08 0.57
C THR A 9 26.00 15.16 0.75
N GLU A 10 25.54 15.52 1.94
CA GLU A 10 24.20 16.07 2.12
C GLU A 10 24.34 17.35 2.95
N THR A 11 23.97 18.46 2.32
CA THR A 11 23.97 19.78 2.90
C THR A 11 22.98 19.82 4.06
N ALA A 12 23.47 19.64 5.29
CA ALA A 12 22.89 20.38 6.39
C ALA A 12 22.78 21.84 5.92
N GLY A 13 21.59 22.43 6.04
CA GLY A 13 21.27 23.77 5.51
C GLY A 13 22.39 24.80 5.73
N PRO A 14 22.42 25.88 4.93
CA PRO A 14 23.63 26.66 4.66
C PRO A 14 24.49 26.93 5.90
N GLY A 15 25.70 26.33 5.93
CA GLY A 15 26.76 26.64 6.91
C GLY A 15 26.73 25.89 8.25
N ARG A 16 25.93 24.83 8.43
CA ARG A 16 25.88 24.10 9.71
C ARG A 16 27.14 23.25 9.94
N VAL A 17 27.94 23.61 10.93
CA VAL A 17 29.10 22.81 11.37
C VAL A 17 28.63 21.63 12.23
N SER A 18 29.01 20.42 11.86
CA SER A 18 28.77 19.20 12.63
C SER A 18 30.03 18.81 13.43
N PHE A 19 29.85 18.43 14.70
CA PHE A 19 30.90 17.88 15.55
C PHE A 19 30.85 16.34 15.63
N ALA A 20 30.10 15.70 14.72
CA ALA A 20 30.01 14.25 14.65
C ALA A 20 31.41 13.65 14.45
N ARG A 21 31.77 12.72 15.35
CA ARG A 21 33.05 12.00 15.28
C ARG A 21 32.96 10.72 14.45
N ILE A 22 31.75 10.18 14.31
CA ILE A 22 31.46 8.96 13.56
C ILE A 22 30.81 9.38 12.25
N ARG A 23 31.26 8.78 11.14
CA ARG A 23 30.66 8.97 9.82
C ARG A 23 29.39 8.14 9.70
N GLU A 24 28.31 8.75 9.24
CA GLU A 24 27.08 8.04 8.89
C GLU A 24 27.29 7.24 7.58
N PRO A 25 27.16 5.90 7.61
CA PRO A 25 27.38 5.06 6.44
C PRO A 25 26.16 5.01 5.51
N LEU A 26 24.98 5.37 6.02
CA LEU A 26 23.70 5.35 5.32
C LEU A 26 23.04 6.71 5.49
N GLU A 27 22.40 7.18 4.42
CA GLU A 27 21.63 8.42 4.42
C GLU A 27 20.27 8.22 5.08
N VAL A 28 19.63 9.32 5.45
CA VAL A 28 18.27 9.29 6.02
C VAL A 28 17.31 8.87 4.90
N PRO A 29 16.52 7.80 5.07
CA PRO A 29 15.56 7.39 4.05
C PRO A 29 14.41 8.40 3.95
N ASP A 30 13.61 8.27 2.89
CA ASP A 30 12.36 9.02 2.78
C ASP A 30 11.43 8.70 3.97
N LEU A 31 11.12 9.73 4.76
CA LEU A 31 10.31 9.62 5.97
C LEU A 31 8.82 9.38 5.66
N LEU A 32 8.38 9.63 4.42
CA LEU A 32 7.03 9.35 3.95
C LEU A 32 6.91 7.99 3.26
N ALA A 33 8.03 7.29 3.03
CA ALA A 33 8.07 6.03 2.30
C ALA A 33 7.07 5.01 2.82
N LEU A 34 6.93 4.89 4.15
CA LEU A 34 5.96 3.95 4.73
C LEU A 34 4.53 4.17 4.22
N GLN A 35 4.11 5.42 4.07
CA GLN A 35 2.77 5.76 3.59
C GLN A 35 2.69 5.64 2.07
N THR A 36 3.64 6.25 1.36
CA THR A 36 3.62 6.35 -0.10
C THR A 36 3.85 4.99 -0.76
N GLU A 37 4.83 4.22 -0.29
CA GLU A 37 5.15 2.92 -0.87
C GLU A 37 4.06 1.88 -0.63
N SER A 38 3.43 1.90 0.55
CA SER A 38 2.29 1.04 0.87
C SER A 38 1.09 1.30 -0.04
N PHE A 39 0.78 2.59 -0.28
CA PHE A 39 -0.33 2.95 -1.17
C PHE A 39 0.00 2.71 -2.65
N ASP A 40 1.23 2.96 -3.08
CA ASP A 40 1.68 2.63 -4.43
C ASP A 40 1.55 1.13 -4.73
N TRP A 41 1.92 0.27 -3.76
CA TRP A 41 1.72 -1.18 -3.84
C TRP A 41 0.25 -1.57 -3.94
N LEU A 42 -0.62 -0.98 -3.11
CA LEU A 42 -2.05 -1.26 -3.15
C LEU A 42 -2.62 -1.00 -4.54
N LEU A 43 -2.29 0.15 -5.15
CA LEU A 43 -2.82 0.54 -6.45
C LEU A 43 -2.20 -0.22 -7.63
N GLY A 44 -0.96 -0.68 -7.50
CA GLY A 44 -0.19 -1.25 -8.61
C GLY A 44 0.25 -0.18 -9.63
N ASN A 45 0.57 1.03 -9.17
CA ASN A 45 0.89 2.14 -10.07
C ASN A 45 2.32 2.06 -10.66
N GLU A 46 2.65 2.99 -11.56
CA GLU A 46 3.95 3.02 -12.26
C GLU A 46 5.15 3.14 -11.30
N LYS A 47 5.00 3.88 -10.18
CA LYS A 47 6.07 4.02 -9.18
C LYS A 47 6.38 2.68 -8.51
N TRP A 48 5.34 1.94 -8.12
CA TRP A 48 5.50 0.60 -7.56
C TRP A 48 6.07 -0.37 -8.62
N SER A 49 5.53 -0.37 -9.83
CA SER A 49 6.01 -1.26 -10.92
C SER A 49 7.50 -1.04 -11.21
N THR A 50 7.94 0.22 -11.30
CA THR A 50 9.36 0.58 -11.46
C THR A 50 10.22 0.06 -10.29
N ARG A 51 9.69 0.12 -9.06
CA ARG A 51 10.37 -0.41 -7.86
C ARG A 51 10.51 -1.94 -7.92
N VAL A 52 9.47 -2.65 -8.38
CA VAL A 52 9.49 -4.11 -8.60
C VAL A 52 10.54 -4.48 -9.65
N GLU A 53 10.56 -3.80 -10.79
CA GLU A 53 11.55 -4.04 -11.84
C GLU A 53 12.99 -3.81 -11.34
N ALA A 54 13.23 -2.73 -10.59
CA ALA A 54 14.52 -2.44 -9.98
C ALA A 54 14.93 -3.51 -8.96
N ALA A 55 14.00 -3.98 -8.12
CA ALA A 55 14.25 -5.05 -7.16
C ALA A 55 14.60 -6.37 -7.85
N ARG A 56 13.84 -6.73 -8.91
CA ARG A 56 14.07 -7.91 -9.74
C ARG A 56 15.45 -7.89 -10.39
N ASN A 57 15.84 -6.76 -10.98
CA ASN A 57 17.16 -6.59 -11.61
C ASN A 57 18.31 -6.67 -10.59
N ALA A 58 18.06 -6.27 -9.34
CA ALA A 58 19.01 -6.39 -8.23
C ALA A 58 18.98 -7.76 -7.53
N GLY A 59 18.12 -8.69 -7.96
CA GLY A 59 17.94 -10.00 -7.32
C GLY A 59 17.33 -9.94 -5.91
N ARG A 60 16.68 -8.82 -5.55
CA ARG A 60 15.98 -8.66 -4.28
C ARG A 60 14.55 -9.22 -4.37
N LYS A 61 14.04 -9.69 -3.23
CA LYS A 61 12.70 -10.28 -3.06
C LYS A 61 11.89 -9.62 -1.95
N ASP A 62 12.28 -8.41 -1.57
CA ASP A 62 11.67 -7.59 -0.51
C ASP A 62 10.43 -6.84 -0.99
N VAL A 63 10.21 -6.72 -2.30
CA VAL A 63 9.06 -6.04 -2.90
C VAL A 63 8.09 -7.10 -3.46
N PRO A 64 6.78 -7.04 -3.14
CA PRO A 64 5.78 -7.93 -3.73
C PRO A 64 5.73 -7.78 -5.26
N GLU A 65 5.63 -8.89 -5.98
CA GLU A 65 5.53 -8.90 -7.46
C GLU A 65 4.09 -8.65 -7.95
N GLN A 66 3.11 -8.79 -7.05
CA GLN A 66 1.68 -8.58 -7.31
C GLN A 66 1.17 -7.37 -6.51
N SER A 67 0.30 -6.57 -7.14
CA SER A 67 -0.28 -5.40 -6.49
C SER A 67 -1.41 -5.79 -5.53
N GLY A 68 -1.69 -4.95 -4.53
CA GLY A 68 -2.69 -5.29 -3.51
C GLY A 68 -4.10 -5.43 -4.05
N LEU A 69 -4.53 -4.56 -4.99
CA LEU A 69 -5.85 -4.67 -5.61
C LEU A 69 -5.97 -5.90 -6.51
N GLU A 70 -4.91 -6.23 -7.25
CA GLU A 70 -4.86 -7.43 -8.08
C GLU A 70 -4.96 -8.70 -7.23
N GLU A 71 -4.21 -8.77 -6.13
CA GLU A 71 -4.29 -9.86 -5.15
C GLU A 71 -5.73 -10.06 -4.64
N ILE A 72 -6.41 -8.96 -4.29
CA ILE A 72 -7.81 -9.01 -3.82
C ILE A 72 -8.76 -9.50 -4.93
N PHE A 73 -8.62 -9.01 -6.16
CA PHE A 73 -9.50 -9.43 -7.26
C PHE A 73 -9.30 -10.88 -7.66
N GLU A 74 -8.06 -11.39 -7.58
CA GLU A 74 -7.77 -12.81 -7.77
C GLU A 74 -8.31 -13.66 -6.63
N GLU A 75 -8.18 -13.23 -5.38
CA GLU A 75 -8.68 -13.98 -4.21
C GLU A 75 -10.20 -14.16 -4.24
N ILE A 76 -10.95 -13.11 -4.62
CA ILE A 76 -12.42 -13.19 -4.67
C ILE A 76 -12.96 -13.92 -5.91
N SER A 77 -12.11 -14.17 -6.92
CA SER A 77 -12.53 -14.73 -8.20
C SER A 77 -12.17 -16.22 -8.35
N PRO A 78 -13.04 -17.07 -8.89
CA PRO A 78 -14.41 -16.76 -9.31
C PRO A 78 -15.40 -16.76 -8.13
N ILE A 79 -16.45 -15.93 -8.23
CA ILE A 79 -17.64 -16.03 -7.40
C ILE A 79 -18.62 -16.97 -8.11
N GLU A 80 -19.01 -18.05 -7.45
CA GLU A 80 -19.90 -19.07 -8.02
C GLU A 80 -21.25 -19.14 -7.29
N ASP A 81 -22.29 -19.50 -8.02
CA ASP A 81 -23.58 -19.85 -7.42
C ASP A 81 -23.54 -21.24 -6.76
N PHE A 82 -24.54 -21.58 -5.94
CA PHE A 82 -24.57 -22.86 -5.24
C PHE A 82 -24.54 -24.08 -6.17
N SER A 83 -25.07 -23.95 -7.38
CA SER A 83 -25.09 -25.01 -8.39
C SER A 83 -23.77 -25.17 -9.15
N GLY A 84 -22.89 -24.16 -9.13
CA GLY A 84 -21.71 -24.08 -10.01
C GLY A 84 -22.08 -23.87 -11.49
N THR A 85 -23.30 -23.44 -11.78
CA THR A 85 -23.80 -23.19 -13.14
C THR A 85 -23.41 -21.79 -13.63
N MET A 86 -23.24 -20.84 -12.71
CA MET A 86 -22.92 -19.45 -13.02
C MET A 86 -21.72 -18.99 -12.23
N SER A 87 -20.79 -18.30 -12.89
CA SER A 87 -19.64 -17.70 -12.23
C SER A 87 -19.38 -16.27 -12.68
N LEU A 88 -18.82 -15.46 -11.79
CA LEU A 88 -18.40 -14.09 -12.02
C LEU A 88 -16.93 -13.93 -11.64
N SER A 89 -16.12 -13.41 -12.55
CA SER A 89 -14.70 -13.13 -12.32
C SER A 89 -14.38 -11.66 -12.56
N PHE A 90 -13.40 -11.14 -11.82
CA PHE A 90 -12.92 -9.77 -11.94
C PHE A 90 -11.46 -9.76 -12.42
N ARG A 91 -11.16 -8.93 -13.40
CA ARG A 91 -9.81 -8.73 -13.95
C ARG A 91 -9.58 -7.27 -14.35
N ASP A 92 -8.31 -6.92 -14.57
CA ASP A 92 -7.89 -5.65 -15.17
C ASP A 92 -8.53 -4.41 -14.51
N HIS A 93 -8.13 -4.12 -13.27
CA HIS A 93 -8.52 -2.85 -12.64
C HIS A 93 -7.77 -1.68 -13.27
N ARG A 94 -8.46 -0.56 -13.42
CA ARG A 94 -7.85 0.69 -13.86
C ARG A 94 -8.51 1.89 -13.19
N PHE A 95 -7.72 2.94 -13.03
CA PHE A 95 -8.18 4.22 -12.55
C PHE A 95 -8.28 5.21 -13.71
N GLU A 96 -9.38 5.94 -13.77
CA GLU A 96 -9.44 7.15 -14.58
C GLU A 96 -8.82 8.33 -13.83
N PRO A 97 -8.41 9.41 -14.53
CA PRO A 97 -7.89 10.60 -13.87
C PRO A 97 -8.87 11.17 -12.83
N PRO A 98 -8.37 11.74 -11.72
CA PRO A 98 -9.20 12.43 -10.75
C PRO A 98 -10.02 13.54 -11.40
N LYS A 99 -11.30 13.67 -10.99
CA LYS A 99 -12.22 14.68 -11.54
C LYS A 99 -11.83 16.12 -11.14
N TYR A 100 -11.20 16.27 -9.98
CA TYR A 100 -10.81 17.56 -9.40
C TYR A 100 -9.40 17.49 -8.84
N SER A 101 -8.73 18.62 -8.79
CA SER A 101 -7.41 18.76 -8.16
C SER A 101 -7.49 18.71 -6.62
N GLU A 102 -6.34 18.48 -5.98
CA GLU A 102 -6.24 18.49 -4.51
C GLU A 102 -6.72 19.82 -3.90
N GLU A 103 -6.41 20.96 -4.52
CA GLU A 103 -6.80 22.30 -4.04
C GLU A 103 -8.32 22.51 -4.17
N GLU A 104 -8.90 22.17 -5.32
CA GLU A 104 -10.35 22.28 -5.52
C GLU A 104 -11.15 21.41 -4.56
N CYS A 105 -10.65 20.21 -4.25
CA CYS A 105 -11.31 19.33 -3.28
C CYS A 105 -11.35 19.95 -1.88
N LYS A 106 -10.29 20.67 -1.47
CA LYS A 106 -10.25 21.39 -0.20
C LYS A 106 -11.20 22.58 -0.19
N ASP A 107 -11.21 23.37 -1.27
CA ASP A 107 -12.02 24.59 -1.34
C ASP A 107 -13.53 24.32 -1.45
N LYS A 108 -13.92 23.19 -2.05
CA LYS A 108 -15.32 22.83 -2.33
C LYS A 108 -15.87 21.72 -1.41
N ASP A 109 -15.16 21.40 -0.33
CA ASP A 109 -15.53 20.33 0.61
C ASP A 109 -15.74 18.95 -0.07
N MET A 110 -14.95 18.64 -1.09
CA MET A 110 -15.03 17.38 -1.85
C MET A 110 -13.94 16.37 -1.43
N THR A 111 -14.08 15.13 -1.87
CA THR A 111 -13.09 14.07 -1.65
C THR A 111 -12.20 13.91 -2.87
N TYR A 112 -10.88 13.98 -2.68
CA TYR A 112 -9.91 13.73 -3.75
C TYR A 112 -9.86 12.23 -4.08
N SER A 113 -10.37 11.89 -5.25
CA SER A 113 -10.61 10.50 -5.67
C SER A 113 -10.57 10.35 -7.18
N ALA A 114 -10.36 9.11 -7.63
CA ALA A 114 -10.37 8.69 -9.02
C ALA A 114 -11.43 7.61 -9.25
N PRO A 115 -12.18 7.65 -10.36
CA PRO A 115 -13.09 6.56 -10.74
C PRO A 115 -12.30 5.26 -10.99
N MET A 116 -12.71 4.17 -10.33
CA MET A 116 -12.14 2.84 -10.53
C MET A 116 -13.06 1.98 -11.38
N PHE A 117 -12.49 1.33 -12.39
CA PHE A 117 -13.17 0.39 -13.27
C PHE A 117 -12.48 -0.96 -13.25
N VAL A 118 -13.25 -2.03 -13.41
CA VAL A 118 -12.77 -3.40 -13.46
C VAL A 118 -13.48 -4.13 -14.60
N THR A 119 -12.79 -5.02 -15.30
CA THR A 119 -13.41 -5.91 -16.29
C THR A 119 -14.03 -7.09 -15.55
N ALA A 120 -15.36 -7.19 -15.61
CA ALA A 120 -16.11 -8.30 -15.04
C ALA A 120 -16.50 -9.29 -16.14
N GLU A 121 -16.23 -10.57 -15.91
CA GLU A 121 -16.58 -11.67 -16.81
C GLU A 121 -17.60 -12.58 -16.12
N PHE A 122 -18.81 -12.63 -16.67
CA PHE A 122 -19.85 -13.56 -16.26
C PHE A 122 -19.87 -14.77 -17.19
N ILE A 123 -19.85 -15.97 -16.64
CA ILE A 123 -19.86 -17.23 -17.37
C ILE A 123 -21.09 -18.02 -16.95
N ASN A 124 -21.88 -18.45 -17.93
CA ASN A 124 -22.92 -19.46 -17.75
C ASN A 124 -22.40 -20.80 -18.27
N ASN A 125 -22.14 -21.74 -17.37
CA ASN A 125 -21.55 -23.04 -17.68
C ASN A 125 -22.52 -23.98 -18.42
N ASP A 126 -23.84 -23.78 -18.28
CA ASP A 126 -24.84 -24.59 -19.00
C ASP A 126 -24.93 -24.20 -20.48
N THR A 127 -24.85 -22.90 -20.78
CA THR A 127 -24.96 -22.38 -22.16
C THR A 127 -23.61 -22.14 -22.83
N GLY A 128 -22.53 -22.06 -22.05
CA GLY A 128 -21.21 -21.62 -22.51
C GLY A 128 -21.14 -20.12 -22.83
N GLU A 129 -22.15 -19.32 -22.44
CA GLU A 129 -22.18 -17.89 -22.72
C GLU A 129 -21.23 -17.14 -21.78
N ILE A 130 -20.36 -16.33 -22.37
CA ILE A 130 -19.44 -15.44 -21.64
C ILE A 130 -19.83 -13.99 -21.94
N LYS A 131 -20.13 -13.22 -20.90
CA LYS A 131 -20.38 -11.78 -20.98
C LYS A 131 -19.26 -11.03 -20.27
N SER A 132 -18.48 -10.28 -21.03
CA SER A 132 -17.44 -9.40 -20.49
C SER A 132 -17.93 -7.95 -20.55
N GLN A 133 -17.82 -7.23 -19.44
CA GLN A 133 -18.20 -5.83 -19.35
C GLN A 133 -17.26 -5.08 -18.41
N THR A 134 -16.91 -3.85 -18.77
CA THR A 134 -16.30 -2.92 -17.82
C THR A 134 -17.35 -2.41 -16.83
N VAL A 135 -17.12 -2.61 -15.54
CA VAL A 135 -17.97 -2.17 -14.44
C VAL A 135 -17.30 -1.03 -13.70
N PHE A 136 -18.05 0.03 -13.41
CA PHE A 136 -17.64 1.08 -12.49
C PHE A 136 -17.77 0.58 -11.05
N MET A 137 -16.66 0.50 -10.34
CA MET A 137 -16.62 -0.01 -8.97
C MET A 137 -16.86 1.08 -7.93
N GLY A 138 -16.55 2.33 -8.26
CA GLY A 138 -16.72 3.48 -7.36
C GLY A 138 -15.63 4.53 -7.54
N ASP A 139 -15.80 5.67 -6.87
CA ASP A 139 -14.74 6.67 -6.73
C ASP A 139 -13.80 6.25 -5.59
N PHE A 140 -12.53 6.02 -5.89
CA PHE A 140 -11.51 5.55 -4.96
C PHE A 140 -10.64 6.71 -4.45
N PRO A 141 -10.55 6.95 -3.13
CA PRO A 141 -9.72 8.03 -2.58
C PRO A 141 -8.24 7.87 -2.94
N LEU A 142 -7.61 8.95 -3.39
CA LEU A 142 -6.18 8.94 -3.73
C LEU A 142 -5.34 9.64 -2.65
N MET A 143 -4.13 9.12 -2.45
CA MET A 143 -3.14 9.73 -1.58
C MET A 143 -2.46 10.91 -2.29
N THR A 144 -2.32 12.03 -1.59
CA THR A 144 -1.57 13.21 -2.05
C THR A 144 -0.06 12.94 -1.99
N ALA A 145 0.73 13.82 -2.62
CA ALA A 145 2.19 13.75 -2.52
C ALA A 145 2.75 13.87 -1.08
N LYS A 146 1.92 14.32 -0.12
CA LYS A 146 2.31 14.48 1.29
C LYS A 146 2.00 13.25 2.15
N GLY A 147 1.48 12.17 1.57
CA GLY A 147 1.04 10.99 2.33
C GLY A 147 -0.28 11.20 3.09
N THR A 148 -1.12 12.13 2.63
CA THR A 148 -2.43 12.44 3.22
C THR A 148 -3.55 12.11 2.25
N PHE A 149 -4.79 12.10 2.73
CA PHE A 149 -6.02 11.98 1.94
C PHE A 149 -6.91 13.19 2.18
N ILE A 150 -7.59 13.68 1.15
CA ILE A 150 -8.58 14.76 1.30
C ILE A 150 -9.96 14.12 1.29
N ILE A 151 -10.63 14.12 2.44
CA ILE A 151 -11.96 13.55 2.62
C ILE A 151 -12.91 14.66 3.06
N ASN A 152 -13.89 14.99 2.20
CA ASN A 152 -14.85 16.07 2.41
C ASN A 152 -14.15 17.39 2.78
N GLY A 153 -13.22 17.85 1.94
CA GLY A 153 -12.44 19.08 2.14
C GLY A 153 -11.32 19.00 3.16
N THR A 154 -11.30 17.98 4.03
CA THR A 154 -10.36 17.90 5.15
C THR A 154 -9.21 16.94 4.86
N GLU A 155 -7.97 17.38 5.08
CA GLU A 155 -6.80 16.49 5.06
C GLU A 155 -6.82 15.52 6.25
N ARG A 156 -6.64 14.24 5.96
CA ARG A 156 -6.60 13.14 6.92
C ARG A 156 -5.37 12.27 6.67
N VAL A 157 -4.90 11.62 7.71
CA VAL A 157 -3.78 10.67 7.65
C VAL A 157 -4.29 9.32 8.16
N VAL A 158 -3.97 8.25 7.42
CA VAL A 158 -4.19 6.88 7.87
C VAL A 158 -2.99 6.48 8.73
N VAL A 159 -3.23 6.13 9.99
CA VAL A 159 -2.17 5.77 10.94
C VAL A 159 -1.93 4.26 10.88
N SER A 160 -0.67 3.86 10.72
CA SER A 160 -0.27 2.46 10.77
C SER A 160 -0.59 1.86 12.14
N GLN A 161 -1.24 0.70 12.14
CA GLN A 161 -1.61 -0.01 13.36
C GLN A 161 -0.60 -1.11 13.68
N LEU A 162 -0.26 -1.28 14.96
CA LEU A 162 0.52 -2.41 15.44
C LEU A 162 -0.42 -3.50 15.92
N VAL A 163 -0.46 -4.61 15.18
CA VAL A 163 -1.26 -5.80 15.52
C VAL A 163 -0.34 -7.01 15.70
N ARG A 164 -0.78 -7.99 16.49
CA ARG A 164 -0.07 -9.26 16.61
C ARG A 164 -0.15 -10.01 15.30
N SER A 165 0.97 -10.60 14.86
CA SER A 165 0.98 -11.43 13.65
C SER A 165 0.04 -12.64 13.80
N PRO A 166 -0.66 -13.07 12.74
CA PRO A 166 -1.33 -14.36 12.78
C PRO A 166 -0.30 -15.47 13.02
N GLY A 167 -0.58 -16.39 13.95
CA GLY A 167 0.32 -17.49 14.27
C GLY A 167 0.03 -18.18 15.60
N VAL A 168 0.84 -19.20 15.90
CA VAL A 168 0.82 -19.88 17.19
C VAL A 168 1.77 -19.17 18.14
N TYR A 169 1.27 -18.83 19.32
CA TYR A 169 2.05 -18.24 20.40
C TYR A 169 2.08 -19.22 21.57
N PHE A 170 3.23 -19.31 22.24
CA PHE A 170 3.38 -20.08 23.46
C PHE A 170 3.57 -19.11 24.62
N ASP A 171 2.81 -19.29 25.69
CA ASP A 171 2.95 -18.53 26.92
C ASP A 171 3.28 -19.46 28.09
N ARG A 172 4.01 -18.92 29.07
CA ARG A 172 4.33 -19.61 30.32
C ARG A 172 3.97 -18.69 31.47
N GLN A 173 2.95 -19.09 32.24
CA GLN A 173 2.51 -18.36 33.43
C GLN A 173 2.78 -19.20 34.67
N VAL A 174 3.29 -18.57 35.74
CA VAL A 174 3.44 -19.24 37.03
C VAL A 174 2.07 -19.28 37.71
N ASP A 175 1.59 -20.47 38.07
CA ASP A 175 0.40 -20.63 38.90
C ASP A 175 0.65 -20.05 40.28
N LYS A 176 -0.08 -18.98 40.61
CA LYS A 176 0.01 -18.26 41.88
C LYS A 176 -0.30 -19.12 43.11
N THR A 177 -0.93 -20.28 42.93
CA THR A 177 -1.36 -21.16 44.03
C THR A 177 -0.51 -22.41 44.21
N SER A 178 0.15 -22.90 43.15
CA SER A 178 0.87 -24.17 43.20
C SER A 178 2.36 -24.08 42.87
N ASP A 179 2.89 -22.88 42.59
CA ASP A 179 4.29 -22.65 42.14
C ASP A 179 4.68 -23.53 40.92
N LYS A 180 3.68 -24.02 40.18
CA LYS A 180 3.86 -24.78 38.94
C LYS A 180 3.71 -23.87 37.74
N ASP A 181 4.41 -24.23 36.67
CA ASP A 181 4.25 -23.55 35.38
C ASP A 181 2.97 -24.04 34.67
N LEU A 182 2.16 -23.10 34.20
CA LEU A 182 1.08 -23.29 33.25
C LEU A 182 1.59 -22.91 31.86
N PHE A 183 1.37 -23.80 30.89
CA PHE A 183 1.74 -23.59 29.49
C PHE A 183 0.46 -23.41 28.68
N GLY A 184 0.40 -22.35 27.87
CA GLY A 184 -0.74 -21.99 27.02
C GLY A 184 -0.32 -21.63 25.61
#